data_AF-A0A815XIS4-F1
#
_entry.id   AF-A0A815XIS4-F1
#
_cell.length_a   1.000
_cell.length_b   1.000
_cell.length_c   1.000
_cell.angle_alpha   90.00
_cell.angle_beta   90.00
_cell.angle_gamma   90.00
#
_symmetry.space_group_name_H-M   'P 1'
#
loop_
_entity.id
_entity.type
_entity.pdbx_description
1 polymer ?
#
loop_
_entity_poly.entity_id
_entity_poly.type
_entity_poly.pdbx_seq_one_letter_code
_entity_poly.pdbx_strand_id
1 'polypeptide(L)'
;MAANNDKRSKILHTGYMVPLNLMFDNEPLQTALQDVTFRPNVYSAVLYFKDKDQCSINAWYDQRRNQIKTGYIRGVYKRNHEVVLEMDVDGKSFYLVASVPSSSPIEVKKAVNSGAFGSKIECERIAVPCFAYKCSDEGFTESNAFHKYREEQMEKQKKLLENNPSDS
;
A
#
# COMPACT_ATOMS: atom_id res chain seq x y z
N MET A 1 -18.56 41.24 -2.85
CA MET A 1 -18.20 39.95 -3.47
C MET A 1 -17.45 39.15 -2.42
N ALA A 2 -18.11 38.15 -1.82
CA ALA A 2 -17.46 37.30 -0.83
C ALA A 2 -16.37 36.48 -1.52
N ALA A 3 -15.12 36.67 -1.12
CA ALA A 3 -14.05 35.75 -1.46
C ALA A 3 -14.37 34.41 -0.79
N ASN A 4 -14.98 33.49 -1.53
CA ASN A 4 -14.95 32.08 -1.18
C ASN A 4 -13.48 31.67 -1.17
N ASN A 5 -12.86 31.78 0.01
CA ASN A 5 -11.62 31.08 0.34
C ASN A 5 -11.98 29.60 0.44
N ASP A 6 -12.25 29.03 -0.73
CA ASP A 6 -12.34 27.60 -0.94
C ASP A 6 -10.91 27.10 -0.75
N LYS A 7 -10.52 26.88 0.51
CA LYS A 7 -9.25 26.26 0.89
C LYS A 7 -9.31 24.84 0.35
N ARG A 8 -9.05 24.68 -0.95
CA ARG A 8 -8.94 23.37 -1.57
C ARG A 8 -7.80 22.64 -0.89
N SER A 9 -8.12 21.51 -0.29
CA SER A 9 -7.14 20.67 0.39
C SER A 9 -6.00 20.34 -0.55
N LYS A 10 -4.78 20.56 -0.06
CA LYS A 10 -3.58 20.40 -0.87
C LYS A 10 -3.19 18.94 -0.85
N ILE A 11 -3.31 18.27 -2.00
CA ILE A 11 -2.83 16.90 -2.10
C ILE A 11 -1.31 16.91 -1.99
N LEU A 12 -0.78 16.09 -1.09
CA LEU A 12 0.64 15.92 -0.83
C LEU A 12 1.23 14.85 -1.76
N HIS A 13 0.53 13.72 -1.90
CA HIS A 13 0.91 12.64 -2.80
C HIS A 13 -0.26 11.69 -3.11
N THR A 14 -0.12 10.91 -4.18
CA THR A 14 -1.01 9.81 -4.55
C THR A 14 -0.18 8.57 -4.87
N GLY A 15 -0.76 7.39 -4.73
CA GLY A 15 -0.09 6.15 -5.12
C GLY A 15 -0.90 4.89 -4.87
N TYR A 16 -0.19 3.80 -4.62
CA TYR A 16 -0.78 2.47 -4.43
C TYR A 16 -0.75 2.06 -2.95
N MET A 17 -1.83 1.42 -2.52
CA MET A 17 -1.99 0.77 -1.23
C MET A 17 -2.18 -0.74 -1.44
N VAL A 18 -1.57 -1.53 -0.58
CA VAL A 18 -1.76 -2.99 -0.49
C VAL A 18 -2.27 -3.34 0.92
N PRO A 19 -3.44 -3.97 1.06
CA PRO A 19 -4.03 -4.28 2.37
C PRO A 19 -3.58 -5.65 2.87
N LEU A 20 -2.38 -5.71 3.46
CA LEU A 20 -1.77 -6.97 3.92
C LEU A 20 -2.67 -7.75 4.88
N ASN A 21 -3.39 -7.06 5.77
CA ASN A 21 -4.28 -7.72 6.74
C ASN A 21 -5.54 -8.36 6.13
N LEU A 22 -5.92 -7.97 4.91
CA LEU A 22 -7.08 -8.52 4.21
C LEU A 22 -6.70 -9.69 3.28
N MET A 23 -5.41 -10.00 3.16
CA MET A 23 -4.88 -11.10 2.34
C MET A 23 -4.53 -12.32 3.19
N PHE A 24 -5.45 -12.73 4.05
CA PHE A 24 -5.26 -13.86 4.98
C PHE A 24 -5.17 -15.21 4.26
N ASP A 25 -5.54 -15.28 2.98
CA ASP A 25 -5.51 -16.46 2.11
C ASP A 25 -4.23 -16.57 1.26
N ASN A 26 -3.29 -15.63 1.38
CA ASN A 26 -2.06 -15.61 0.59
C ASN A 26 -0.91 -16.31 1.33
N GLU A 27 -0.90 -17.65 1.32
CA GLU A 27 0.15 -18.46 1.98
C GLU A 27 1.59 -18.11 1.56
N PRO A 28 1.89 -17.86 0.26
CA PRO A 28 3.23 -17.42 -0.14
C PRO A 28 3.64 -16.10 0.50
N LEU A 29 2.70 -15.15 0.61
CA LEU A 29 2.92 -13.88 1.28
C LEU A 29 3.18 -14.09 2.77
N GLN A 30 2.35 -14.89 3.45
CA GLN A 30 2.53 -15.15 4.88
C GLN A 30 3.88 -15.83 5.14
N THR A 31 4.27 -16.80 4.31
CA THR A 31 5.56 -17.50 4.41
C THR A 31 6.74 -16.55 4.24
N ALA A 32 6.72 -15.68 3.22
CA ALA A 32 7.77 -14.69 3.00
C ALA A 32 7.93 -13.68 4.16
N LEU A 33 6.89 -13.57 5.00
CA LEU A 33 6.72 -12.51 5.98
C LEU A 33 6.71 -12.99 7.45
N GLN A 34 6.84 -14.30 7.71
CA GLN A 34 6.57 -15.02 8.98
C GLN A 34 6.97 -14.34 10.32
N ASP A 35 8.00 -13.49 10.36
CA ASP A 35 8.54 -12.92 11.60
C ASP A 35 8.29 -11.41 11.81
N VAL A 36 7.36 -10.83 11.05
CA VAL A 36 7.23 -9.37 10.98
C VAL A 36 5.83 -8.92 11.39
N THR A 37 5.76 -8.02 12.37
CA THR A 37 4.50 -7.35 12.72
C THR A 37 4.23 -6.22 11.71
N PHE A 38 3.23 -6.41 10.86
CA PHE A 38 2.91 -5.47 9.79
C PHE A 38 1.96 -4.37 10.23
N ARG A 39 2.06 -3.26 9.51
CA ARG A 39 0.92 -2.35 9.37
C ARG A 39 -0.20 -3.06 8.60
N PRO A 40 -1.47 -2.82 8.96
CA PRO A 40 -2.60 -3.42 8.25
C PRO A 40 -2.57 -3.16 6.74
N ASN A 41 -2.22 -1.93 6.37
CA ASN A 41 -2.06 -1.48 5.00
C ASN A 41 -0.65 -0.95 4.79
N VAL A 42 -0.07 -1.25 3.62
CA VAL A 42 1.23 -0.74 3.20
C VAL A 42 1.08 0.11 1.95
N TYR A 43 1.88 1.16 1.86
CA TYR A 43 1.67 2.23 0.88
C TYR A 43 2.94 2.53 0.10
N SER A 44 2.78 2.82 -1.18
CA SER A 44 3.83 3.42 -2.00
C SER A 44 3.29 4.66 -2.70
N ALA A 45 4.01 5.75 -2.61
CA ALA A 45 3.67 6.97 -3.33
C ALA A 45 4.22 6.92 -4.77
N VAL A 46 3.38 7.30 -5.73
CA VAL A 46 3.70 7.31 -7.16
C VAL A 46 4.01 8.73 -7.62
N LEU A 47 3.22 9.72 -7.19
CA LEU A 47 3.43 11.13 -7.51
C LEU A 47 3.39 11.96 -6.23
N TYR A 48 4.31 12.92 -6.12
CA TYR A 48 4.33 13.91 -5.04
C TYR A 48 4.05 15.31 -5.61
N PHE A 49 3.38 16.16 -4.82
CA PHE A 49 3.09 17.54 -5.23
C PHE A 49 4.34 18.40 -5.44
N LYS A 50 5.46 18.07 -4.79
CA LYS A 50 6.72 18.75 -5.06
C LYS A 50 7.25 18.49 -6.48
N ASP A 51 6.81 17.38 -7.10
CA ASP A 51 7.29 16.93 -8.41
C ASP A 51 6.27 17.17 -9.54
N LYS A 52 4.99 17.40 -9.20
CA LYS A 52 3.86 17.53 -10.13
C LYS A 52 2.81 18.53 -9.61
N ASP A 53 2.05 19.12 -10.52
CA ASP A 53 0.95 20.00 -10.17
C ASP A 53 -0.26 19.25 -9.54
N GLN A 54 -1.14 19.98 -8.85
CA GLN A 54 -2.33 19.42 -8.19
C GLN A 54 -3.29 18.72 -9.17
N CYS A 55 -3.43 19.23 -10.40
CA CYS A 55 -4.35 18.67 -11.38
C CYS A 55 -3.87 17.29 -11.85
N SER A 56 -2.58 17.15 -12.14
CA SER A 56 -1.95 15.88 -12.51
C SER A 56 -2.10 14.81 -11.43
N ILE A 57 -1.93 15.19 -10.16
CA ILE A 57 -2.07 14.28 -9.02
C ILE A 57 -3.52 13.83 -8.84
N ASN A 58 -4.47 14.77 -8.93
CA ASN A 58 -5.90 14.45 -8.88
C ASN A 58 -6.32 13.52 -10.02
N ALA A 59 -5.92 13.85 -11.25
CA ALA A 59 -6.25 13.06 -12.43
C ALA A 59 -5.73 11.62 -12.32
N TRP A 60 -4.53 11.43 -11.77
CA TRP A 60 -3.98 10.10 -11.55
C TRP A 60 -4.87 9.25 -10.63
N TYR A 61 -5.32 9.84 -9.51
CA TYR A 61 -6.20 9.19 -8.54
C TYR A 61 -7.58 8.91 -9.14
N ASP A 62 -8.20 9.89 -9.77
CA ASP A 62 -9.57 9.77 -10.30
C ASP A 62 -9.69 8.71 -11.40
N GLN A 63 -8.65 8.54 -12.22
CA GLN A 63 -8.59 7.47 -13.22
C GLN A 63 -8.55 6.06 -12.61
N ARG A 64 -8.10 5.92 -11.36
CA ARG A 64 -7.77 4.62 -10.73
C ARG A 64 -8.63 4.30 -9.51
N ARG A 65 -9.35 5.25 -8.93
CA ARG A 65 -10.13 5.07 -7.69
C ARG A 65 -11.23 4.01 -7.77
N ASN A 66 -11.60 3.56 -8.97
CA ASN A 66 -12.60 2.51 -9.19
C ASN A 66 -11.99 1.19 -9.70
N GLN A 67 -10.66 1.08 -9.76
CA GLN A 67 -9.96 -0.08 -10.31
C GLN A 67 -9.12 -0.78 -9.24
N ILE A 68 -9.05 -2.10 -9.33
CA ILE A 68 -8.06 -2.91 -8.63
C ILE A 68 -6.94 -3.21 -9.62
N LYS A 69 -5.70 -2.90 -9.24
CA LYS A 69 -4.52 -3.28 -10.01
C LYS A 69 -3.89 -4.53 -9.40
N THR A 70 -3.27 -5.36 -10.22
CA THR A 70 -2.44 -6.46 -9.73
C THR A 70 -1.00 -5.97 -9.63
N GLY A 71 -0.48 -5.91 -8.42
CA GLY A 71 0.95 -5.76 -8.14
C GLY A 71 1.60 -7.12 -7.93
N TYR A 72 2.93 -7.14 -7.97
CA TYR A 72 3.74 -8.33 -7.70
C TYR A 72 4.82 -7.98 -6.71
N ILE A 73 4.78 -8.56 -5.50
CA ILE A 73 5.90 -8.50 -4.57
C ILE A 73 7.00 -9.40 -5.14
N ARG A 74 8.22 -8.87 -5.21
CA ARG A 74 9.38 -9.54 -5.78
C ARG A 74 10.57 -9.62 -4.83
N GLY A 75 10.50 -8.91 -3.71
CA GLY A 75 11.57 -8.94 -2.75
C GLY A 75 11.18 -8.34 -1.42
N VAL A 76 11.89 -8.79 -0.40
CA VAL A 76 11.77 -8.29 0.96
C VAL A 76 13.15 -7.84 1.41
N TYR A 77 13.21 -6.64 1.99
CA TYR A 77 14.39 -6.11 2.65
C TYR A 77 14.09 -5.98 4.15
N LYS A 78 15.02 -6.41 4.99
CA LYS A 78 14.86 -6.42 6.44
C LYS A 78 16.04 -5.72 7.11
N ARG A 79 15.75 -4.76 7.98
CA ARG A 79 16.73 -4.04 8.80
C ARG A 79 16.20 -3.85 10.20
N ASN A 80 16.77 -4.55 11.19
CA ASN A 80 16.24 -4.55 12.56
C ASN A 80 14.74 -4.89 12.56
N HIS A 81 13.88 -3.99 13.05
CA HIS A 81 12.43 -4.12 13.04
C HIS A 81 11.74 -3.50 11.81
N GLU A 82 12.52 -3.00 10.85
CA GLU A 82 12.01 -2.38 9.63
C GLU A 82 11.97 -3.35 8.46
N VAL A 83 10.83 -3.37 7.77
CA VAL A 83 10.60 -4.24 6.62
C VAL A 83 10.08 -3.44 5.45
N VAL A 84 10.72 -3.67 4.30
CA VAL A 84 10.38 -3.03 3.04
C VAL A 84 10.09 -4.11 2.01
N LEU A 85 8.96 -4.00 1.34
CA LEU A 85 8.60 -4.85 0.23
C LEU A 85 8.90 -4.12 -1.06
N GLU A 86 9.55 -4.79 -1.99
CA GLU A 86 9.67 -4.34 -3.36
C GLU A 86 8.55 -4.95 -4.18
N MET A 87 7.78 -4.08 -4.83
CA MET A 87 6.60 -4.44 -5.58
C MET A 87 6.64 -3.81 -6.98
N ASP A 88 6.27 -4.60 -7.98
CA ASP A 88 6.03 -4.10 -9.32
C ASP A 88 4.53 -3.93 -9.59
N VAL A 89 4.14 -2.77 -10.10
CA VAL A 89 2.78 -2.51 -10.61
C VAL A 89 2.86 -1.61 -11.84
N ASP A 90 2.07 -1.90 -12.87
CA ASP A 90 2.10 -1.23 -14.17
C ASP A 90 3.51 -1.14 -14.79
N GLY A 91 4.35 -2.16 -14.60
CA GLY A 91 5.72 -2.20 -15.12
C GLY A 91 6.72 -1.28 -14.42
N LYS A 92 6.37 -0.74 -13.25
CA LYS A 92 7.26 0.09 -12.42
C LYS A 92 7.46 -0.55 -11.05
N SER A 93 8.68 -0.44 -10.53
CA SER A 93 9.06 -0.93 -9.21
C SER A 93 8.88 0.14 -8.14
N PHE A 94 8.33 -0.29 -7.02
CA PHE A 94 7.96 0.53 -5.88
C PHE A 94 8.41 -0.12 -4.59
N TYR A 95 8.81 0.71 -3.62
CA TYR A 95 9.07 0.25 -2.26
C TYR A 95 7.86 0.56 -1.39
N LEU A 96 7.40 -0.46 -0.66
CA LEU A 96 6.31 -0.40 0.31
C LEU A 96 6.91 -0.56 1.71
N VAL A 97 6.71 0.42 2.58
CA VAL A 97 7.16 0.30 3.97
C VAL A 97 6.12 -0.50 4.75
N ALA A 98 6.50 -1.69 5.21
CA ALA A 98 5.58 -2.68 5.74
C ALA A 98 5.49 -2.70 7.28
N SER A 99 6.54 -2.24 7.94
CA SER A 99 6.60 -2.00 9.39
C SER A 99 6.21 -0.56 9.75
N VAL A 100 6.14 -0.25 11.05
CA VAL A 100 6.11 1.15 11.52
C VAL A 100 7.40 1.84 11.08
N PRO A 101 7.34 2.89 10.24
CA PRO A 101 8.54 3.58 9.81
C PRO A 101 9.13 4.35 11.00
N SER A 102 10.43 4.20 11.22
CA SER A 102 11.20 5.23 11.92
C SER A 102 11.44 6.46 11.03
N SER A 103 11.28 6.30 9.71
CA SER A 103 11.73 7.21 8.65
C SER A 103 10.68 7.40 7.54
N SER A 104 10.75 8.50 6.79
CA SER A 104 9.82 8.76 5.68
C SER A 104 10.04 7.79 4.49
N PRO A 105 9.04 7.56 3.61
CA PRO A 105 9.19 6.64 2.47
C PRO A 105 10.38 6.95 1.54
N ILE A 106 10.74 8.23 1.40
CA ILE A 106 11.87 8.64 0.55
C ILE A 106 13.23 8.29 1.19
N GLU A 107 13.32 8.37 2.52
CA GLU A 107 14.52 7.97 3.27
C GLU A 107 14.69 6.45 3.24
N VAL A 108 13.59 5.71 3.38
CA VAL A 108 13.59 4.26 3.24
C VAL A 108 14.09 3.85 1.85
N LYS A 109 13.58 4.47 0.78
CA LYS A 109 14.07 4.22 -0.58
C LYS A 109 15.57 4.50 -0.72
N LYS A 110 16.07 5.61 -0.17
CA LYS A 110 17.51 5.94 -0.19
C LYS A 110 18.33 4.88 0.54
N ALA A 111 17.87 4.44 1.71
CA ALA A 111 18.54 3.44 2.53
C ALA A 111 18.56 2.05 1.88
N VAL A 112 17.48 1.66 1.18
CA VAL A 112 17.47 0.43 0.36
C VAL A 112 18.50 0.53 -0.76
N ASN A 113 18.48 1.64 -1.52
CA ASN A 113 19.41 1.85 -2.64
C ASN A 113 20.88 1.94 -2.20
N SER A 114 21.15 2.39 -0.96
CA SER A 114 22.51 2.44 -0.41
C SER A 114 22.96 1.11 0.22
N GLY A 115 22.13 0.06 0.19
CA GLY A 115 22.42 -1.24 0.82
C GLY A 115 22.29 -1.24 2.34
N ALA A 116 21.79 -0.17 2.96
CA ALA A 116 21.66 -0.07 4.41
C ALA A 116 20.60 -1.02 4.98
N PHE A 117 19.66 -1.48 4.14
CA PHE A 117 18.66 -2.49 4.48
C PHE A 117 19.14 -3.95 4.29
N GLY A 118 20.44 -4.15 4.03
CA GLY A 118 21.00 -5.47 3.75
C GLY A 118 20.65 -6.00 2.36
N SER A 119 20.85 -7.29 2.18
CA SER A 119 20.59 -7.98 0.91
C SER A 119 19.10 -8.22 0.71
N LYS A 120 18.67 -8.13 -0.56
CA LYS A 120 17.32 -8.49 -0.98
C LYS A 120 17.10 -9.98 -0.74
N ILE A 121 16.02 -10.30 -0.03
CA ILE A 121 15.47 -11.66 0.03
C ILE A 121 14.53 -11.77 -1.17
N GLU A 122 14.97 -12.49 -2.21
CA GLU A 122 14.13 -12.79 -3.37
C GLU A 122 12.96 -13.67 -2.92
N CYS A 123 11.76 -13.35 -3.41
CA CYS A 123 10.59 -14.21 -3.25
C CYS A 123 10.06 -14.57 -4.64
N GLU A 124 9.33 -15.68 -4.73
CA GLU A 124 8.50 -15.92 -5.91
C GLU A 124 7.57 -14.73 -6.14
N ARG A 125 7.14 -14.53 -7.39
CA ARG A 125 6.29 -13.38 -7.74
C ARG A 125 4.92 -13.51 -7.08
N ILE A 126 4.76 -12.91 -5.91
CA ILE A 126 3.52 -12.96 -5.13
C ILE A 126 2.58 -11.87 -5.66
N ALA A 127 1.49 -12.29 -6.29
CA ALA A 127 0.46 -11.37 -6.76
C ALA A 127 -0.30 -10.77 -5.55
N VAL A 128 -0.49 -9.44 -5.57
CA VAL A 128 -1.23 -8.70 -4.55
C VAL A 128 -2.17 -7.69 -5.21
N PRO A 129 -3.36 -7.44 -4.64
CA PRO A 129 -4.22 -6.36 -5.10
C PRO A 129 -3.65 -5.01 -4.64
N CYS A 130 -3.69 -4.05 -5.55
CA CYS A 130 -3.23 -2.69 -5.35
C CYS A 130 -4.37 -1.71 -5.61
N PHE A 131 -4.52 -0.76 -4.69
CA PHE A 131 -5.61 0.21 -4.70
C PHE A 131 -5.04 1.63 -4.77
N ALA A 132 -5.65 2.50 -5.55
CA ALA A 132 -5.26 3.90 -5.54
C ALA A 132 -5.59 4.55 -4.18
N TYR A 133 -4.78 5.52 -3.77
CA TYR A 133 -5.08 6.40 -2.64
C TYR A 133 -4.63 7.83 -2.94
N LYS A 134 -5.17 8.80 -2.21
CA LYS A 134 -4.63 10.16 -2.15
C LYS A 134 -4.40 10.58 -0.69
N CYS A 135 -3.33 11.32 -0.45
CA CYS A 135 -2.98 11.89 0.85
C CYS A 135 -2.92 13.41 0.70
N SER A 136 -3.75 14.13 1.42
CA SER A 136 -3.77 15.59 1.52
C SER A 136 -3.34 16.05 2.91
N ASP A 137 -3.22 17.37 3.07
CA ASP A 137 -3.09 18.04 4.36
C ASP A 137 -4.24 17.74 5.34
N GLU A 138 -5.43 17.44 4.83
CA GLU A 138 -6.61 17.03 5.61
C GLU A 138 -6.65 15.53 5.95
N GLY A 139 -5.77 14.73 5.33
CA GLY A 139 -5.62 13.32 5.67
C GLY A 139 -5.65 12.38 4.47
N PHE A 140 -6.00 11.13 4.75
CA PHE A 140 -5.91 10.03 3.81
C PHE A 140 -7.27 9.71 3.20
N THR A 141 -7.32 9.48 1.88
CA THR A 141 -8.52 9.02 1.19
C THR A 141 -8.25 7.68 0.49
N GLU A 142 -9.01 6.67 0.91
CA GLU A 142 -9.07 5.36 0.30
C GLU A 142 -9.91 5.40 -0.99
N SER A 143 -9.63 4.48 -1.93
CA SER A 143 -10.39 4.37 -3.17
C SER A 143 -11.69 3.58 -3.00
N ASN A 144 -12.67 3.84 -3.87
CA ASN A 144 -13.93 3.09 -3.91
C ASN A 144 -13.71 1.60 -4.13
N ALA A 145 -12.72 1.25 -4.97
CA ALA A 145 -12.34 -0.15 -5.20
C ALA A 145 -11.86 -0.84 -3.92
N PHE A 146 -11.14 -0.12 -3.05
CA PHE A 146 -10.72 -0.67 -1.76
C PHE A 146 -11.89 -0.90 -0.82
N HIS A 147 -12.83 0.04 -0.71
CA HIS A 147 -14.01 -0.13 0.13
C HIS A 147 -14.80 -1.38 -0.24
N LYS A 148 -15.05 -1.59 -1.54
CA LYS A 148 -15.72 -2.81 -2.05
C LYS A 148 -14.94 -4.08 -1.72
N TYR A 149 -13.64 -4.09 -1.99
CA TYR A 149 -12.79 -5.24 -1.69
C TYR A 149 -12.80 -5.58 -0.18
N ARG A 150 -12.74 -4.56 0.69
CA ARG A 150 -12.79 -4.75 2.14
C ARG A 150 -14.12 -5.39 2.58
N GLU A 151 -15.24 -4.93 2.03
CA GLU A 151 -16.56 -5.53 2.28
C GLU A 151 -16.60 -7.00 1.86
N GLU A 152 -16.11 -7.32 0.65
CA GLU A 152 -16.04 -8.69 0.14
C GLU A 152 -15.17 -9.60 1.03
N GLN A 153 -14.02 -9.10 1.50
CA GLN A 153 -13.12 -9.88 2.38
C GLN A 153 -13.72 -10.09 3.78
N MET A 154 -14.39 -9.09 4.34
CA MET A 154 -15.10 -9.25 5.62
C MET A 154 -16.23 -10.28 5.50
N GLU A 155 -16.98 -10.28 4.40
CA GLU A 155 -18.03 -11.27 4.16
C GLU A 155 -17.45 -12.69 4.00
N LYS A 156 -16.34 -12.84 3.28
CA LYS A 156 -15.63 -14.13 3.17
C LYS A 156 -15.15 -14.64 4.54
N GLN A 157 -14.54 -13.77 5.34
CA GLN A 157 -14.06 -14.14 6.66
C GLN A 157 -15.21 -14.58 7.57
N LYS A 158 -16.35 -13.86 7.53
CA LYS A 158 -17.56 -14.24 8.25
C LYS A 158 -18.08 -15.62 7.84
N LYS A 159 -18.16 -15.90 6.53
CA LYS A 159 -18.57 -17.22 6.02
C LYS A 159 -17.62 -18.34 6.41
N LEU A 160 -16.31 -18.08 6.46
CA LEU A 160 -15.32 -19.07 6.91
C LEU A 160 -15.50 -19.41 8.40
N LEU A 161 -15.80 -18.41 9.23
CA LEU A 161 -16.09 -18.61 10.65
C LEU A 161 -17.43 -19.33 10.89
N GLU A 162 -18.44 -19.08 10.05
CA GLU A 162 -19.74 -19.77 10.13
C GLU A 162 -19.67 -21.23 9.65
N ASN A 163 -18.79 -21.55 8.68
CA ASN A 163 -18.66 -22.89 8.10
C ASN A 163 -17.60 -23.78 8.79
N ASN A 164 -16.72 -23.20 9.63
CA ASN A 164 -15.82 -23.94 10.51
C ASN A 164 -16.20 -23.70 11.99
N PRO A 165 -17.32 -24.28 12.47
CA PRO A 165 -17.58 -24.34 13.90
C PRO A 165 -16.68 -25.42 14.51
N SER A 166 -15.40 -25.12 14.73
CA SER A 166 -14.53 -26.01 15.50
C SER A 166 -14.17 -25.36 16.84
N ASP A 167 -14.74 -26.00 17.88
CA ASP A 167 -14.36 -26.05 19.29
C ASP A 167 -14.75 -24.84 20.17
N SER A 168 -16.06 -24.73 20.46
CA SER A 168 -16.54 -24.26 21.78
C SER A 168 -16.58 -25.41 22.76
#